data_AF-A0A813KIT3-F1
#
_entry.id   AF-A0A813KIT3-F1
#
_cell.length_a   1.000
_cell.length_b   1.000
_cell.length_c   1.000
_cell.angle_alpha   90.00
_cell.angle_beta   90.00
_cell.angle_gamma   90.00
#
_symmetry.space_group_name_H-M   'P 1'
#
loop_
_entity.id
_entity.type
_entity.pdbx_description
1 polymer ?
#
loop_
_entity_poly.entity_id
_entity_poly.type
_entity_poly.pdbx_seq_one_letter_code
_entity_poly.pdbx_strand_id
1 'polypeptide(L)'
;MRERCLLEWVWELFGQVDKAAMGAAQSSALLEVCCWVPIDQKRLASAAETQVLRASSFFERQSFEYEQCTPTAAETLEVLLADGHADLGRRVQEASSKIPPDLLEAWAALADQSIRVGIDYQSLGLGHFHPETRLQYRQGSHSSCTAPASRWRATQSRQELRDIFLGCLDANAAIQMQVTEIEKALVRAFLHEIGAPATTRASADGVAAALRAELLQPLRALNEGQACMRTTFSKEPIPAGLLAQAIKAITEAVLSKPGGFSEWRYTNPVGREQLRGLTQIQADLWRQATSLAHEGGLVTHEDDDSELGFFWATKIGGPSHGFDYEAQCLLPLLCNARNKVLLVSDPSWPDHPAGRFHWRLLWAADDSVSFASETGKAKTVGPRLWLEALHVDFEALREGLGSNWVKSGLKHAISKACRMEAPLLVELGFLEMLRTEALFFGDGEVCESCERLILRPSNGVLEASDYLSNRHDWVQLDEGITEPLPRAMYIPPGAVNPKKLFQFAKKTSDISLSPLHSPGKYF
;
A
#
# COMPACT_ATOMS: atom_id res chain seq x y z
N MET A 1 0.02 -61.35 0.28
CA MET A 1 -0.77 -61.44 -0.97
C MET A 1 -1.73 -60.27 -1.22
N ARG A 2 -1.76 -59.19 -0.40
CA ARG A 2 -2.60 -57.99 -0.63
C ARG A 2 -1.85 -56.71 -1.05
N GLU A 3 -0.53 -56.76 -1.23
CA GLU A 3 0.27 -55.59 -1.67
C GLU A 3 0.69 -55.63 -3.15
N ARG A 4 0.44 -56.74 -3.87
CA ARG A 4 0.72 -56.82 -5.31
C ARG A 4 -0.43 -56.39 -6.22
N CYS A 5 -1.67 -56.33 -5.74
CA CYS A 5 -2.81 -55.92 -6.58
C CYS A 5 -2.96 -54.39 -6.74
N LEU A 6 -2.35 -53.57 -5.89
CA LEU A 6 -2.50 -52.10 -6.01
C LEU A 6 -1.58 -51.50 -7.09
N LEU A 7 -0.41 -52.09 -7.31
CA LEU A 7 0.56 -51.59 -8.29
C LEU A 7 0.18 -51.92 -9.75
N GLU A 8 -0.48 -53.05 -9.99
CA GLU A 8 -0.98 -53.41 -11.33
C GLU A 8 -2.21 -52.57 -11.72
N TRP A 9 -3.05 -52.19 -10.76
CA TRP A 9 -4.23 -51.34 -11.02
C TRP A 9 -3.86 -49.90 -11.39
N VAL A 10 -2.79 -49.38 -10.79
CA VAL A 10 -2.26 -48.04 -11.11
C VAL A 10 -1.63 -48.03 -12.51
N TRP A 11 -0.97 -49.11 -12.94
CA TRP A 11 -0.34 -49.18 -14.25
C TRP A 11 -1.34 -49.32 -15.41
N GLU A 12 -2.47 -50.02 -15.21
CA GLU A 12 -3.56 -50.05 -16.19
C GLU A 12 -4.29 -48.70 -16.32
N LEU A 13 -4.38 -47.91 -15.24
CA LEU A 13 -4.98 -46.57 -15.27
C LEU A 13 -4.14 -45.55 -16.07
N PHE A 14 -2.80 -45.73 -16.11
CA PHE A 14 -1.89 -44.86 -16.86
C PHE A 14 -1.68 -45.29 -18.33
N GLY A 15 -2.20 -46.45 -18.73
CA GLY A 15 -2.03 -46.99 -20.08
C GLY A 15 -2.97 -46.43 -21.16
N GLN A 16 -4.00 -45.64 -20.80
CA GLN A 16 -5.04 -45.21 -21.74
C GLN A 16 -5.53 -43.76 -21.56
N VAL A 17 -4.63 -42.77 -21.42
CA VAL A 17 -5.07 -41.36 -21.46
C VAL A 17 -4.19 -40.52 -22.40
N ASP A 18 -4.90 -39.90 -23.34
CA ASP A 18 -4.44 -39.11 -24.47
C ASP A 18 -3.79 -37.78 -24.04
N LYS A 19 -2.77 -37.34 -24.79
CA LYS A 19 -1.79 -36.33 -24.37
C LYS A 19 -2.22 -34.87 -24.55
N ALA A 20 -3.51 -34.58 -24.73
CA ALA A 20 -3.96 -33.24 -25.13
C ALA A 20 -4.84 -32.48 -24.11
N ALA A 21 -5.15 -33.04 -22.93
CA ALA A 21 -6.04 -32.36 -22.00
C ALA A 21 -5.75 -32.68 -20.53
N MET A 22 -4.76 -32.02 -19.91
CA MET A 22 -4.75 -31.76 -18.47
C MET A 22 -3.90 -30.51 -18.14
N GLY A 23 -4.58 -29.37 -18.00
CA GLY A 23 -4.04 -28.16 -17.39
C GLY A 23 -4.29 -28.15 -15.88
N ALA A 24 -3.24 -27.76 -15.13
CA ALA A 24 -3.20 -27.14 -13.80
C ALA A 24 -3.92 -27.75 -12.57
N ALA A 25 -4.92 -28.62 -12.70
CA ALA A 25 -5.77 -28.99 -11.54
C ALA A 25 -5.25 -30.16 -10.67
N GLN A 26 -4.15 -30.83 -11.03
CA GLN A 26 -3.66 -32.01 -10.29
C GLN A 26 -2.36 -31.83 -9.52
N SER A 27 -1.72 -30.65 -9.56
CA SER A 27 -0.49 -30.42 -8.80
C SER A 27 -0.73 -30.31 -7.29
N SER A 28 -1.91 -29.86 -6.87
CA SER A 28 -2.27 -29.71 -5.44
C SER A 28 -2.46 -31.04 -4.70
N ALA A 29 -2.95 -32.10 -5.38
CA ALA A 29 -3.19 -33.39 -4.73
C ALA A 29 -1.93 -34.27 -4.63
N LEU A 30 -0.91 -33.99 -5.45
CA LEU A 30 0.36 -34.71 -5.44
C LEU A 30 1.32 -34.23 -4.34
N LEU A 31 1.17 -32.99 -3.86
CA LEU A 31 2.01 -32.43 -2.80
C LEU A 31 1.62 -32.89 -1.38
N GLU A 32 0.38 -33.35 -1.16
CA GLU A 32 -0.02 -33.89 0.16
C GLU A 32 0.43 -35.34 0.40
N VAL A 33 0.81 -36.09 -0.64
CA VAL A 33 1.20 -37.52 -0.49
C VAL A 33 2.72 -37.71 -0.35
N CYS A 34 3.54 -36.69 -0.61
CA CYS A 34 5.01 -36.81 -0.57
C CYS A 34 5.66 -36.58 0.82
N CYS A 35 4.89 -36.43 1.90
CA CYS A 35 5.45 -36.16 3.23
C CYS A 35 6.06 -37.38 3.96
N TRP A 36 6.22 -38.55 3.31
CA TRP A 36 6.71 -39.77 3.98
C TRP A 36 7.72 -40.60 3.17
N VAL A 37 8.56 -39.97 2.34
CA VAL A 37 9.71 -40.65 1.71
C VAL A 37 10.98 -39.83 1.91
N PRO A 38 12.08 -40.41 2.40
CA PRO A 38 13.36 -39.71 2.45
C PRO A 38 13.87 -39.52 1.02
N ILE A 39 13.78 -38.28 0.52
CA ILE A 39 14.34 -37.89 -0.78
C ILE A 39 15.77 -37.39 -0.57
N ASP A 40 16.67 -37.88 -1.42
CA ASP A 40 18.09 -37.53 -1.45
C ASP A 40 18.29 -36.02 -1.65
N GLN A 41 18.70 -35.32 -0.59
CA GLN A 41 18.89 -33.87 -0.54
C GLN A 41 19.85 -33.34 -1.62
N LYS A 42 20.76 -34.19 -2.13
CA LYS A 42 21.70 -33.80 -3.21
C LYS A 42 21.00 -33.59 -4.56
N ARG A 43 19.92 -34.33 -4.84
CA ARG A 43 19.15 -34.16 -6.08
C ARG A 43 18.28 -32.90 -6.06
N LEU A 44 17.75 -32.53 -4.89
CA LEU A 44 16.99 -31.28 -4.71
C LEU A 44 17.90 -30.05 -4.84
N ALA A 45 19.11 -30.09 -4.28
CA ALA A 45 20.08 -29.00 -4.42
C ALA A 45 20.47 -28.77 -5.90
N SER A 46 20.74 -29.85 -6.64
CA SER A 46 21.08 -29.77 -8.08
C SER A 46 19.91 -29.30 -8.95
N ALA A 47 18.67 -29.69 -8.63
CA ALA A 47 17.48 -29.22 -9.31
C ALA A 47 17.21 -27.73 -9.06
N ALA A 48 17.42 -27.25 -7.83
CA ALA A 48 17.32 -25.85 -7.45
C ALA A 48 18.40 -24.99 -8.14
N GLU A 49 19.65 -25.45 -8.18
CA GLU A 49 20.75 -24.78 -8.90
C GLU A 49 20.46 -24.65 -10.41
N THR A 50 19.86 -25.69 -11.00
CA THR A 50 19.47 -25.68 -12.42
C THR A 50 18.28 -24.74 -12.68
N GLN A 51 17.35 -24.59 -11.73
CA GLN A 51 16.26 -23.62 -11.83
C GLN A 51 16.76 -22.18 -11.68
N VAL A 52 17.69 -21.91 -10.76
CA VAL A 52 18.31 -20.59 -10.58
C VAL A 52 19.06 -20.17 -11.85
N LEU A 53 19.87 -21.06 -12.44
CA LEU A 53 20.59 -20.77 -13.69
C LEU A 53 19.65 -20.55 -14.89
N ARG A 54 18.52 -21.28 -14.95
CA ARG A 54 17.50 -21.04 -15.98
C ARG A 54 16.77 -19.72 -15.78
N ALA A 55 16.44 -19.35 -14.54
CA ALA A 55 15.85 -18.06 -14.21
C ALA A 55 16.80 -16.91 -14.59
N SER A 56 18.08 -16.98 -14.21
CA SER A 56 19.07 -15.95 -14.58
C SER A 56 19.22 -15.80 -16.10
N SER A 57 19.25 -16.91 -16.86
CA SER A 57 19.32 -16.86 -18.33
C SER A 57 18.03 -16.38 -19.00
N PHE A 58 16.87 -16.58 -18.35
CA PHE A 58 15.58 -16.07 -18.80
C PHE A 58 15.48 -14.56 -18.55
N PHE A 59 15.95 -14.08 -17.39
CA PHE A 59 16.05 -12.66 -17.08
C PHE A 59 16.99 -11.92 -18.02
N GLU A 60 18.21 -12.45 -18.29
CA GLU A 60 19.13 -11.82 -19.25
C GLU A 60 18.51 -11.72 -20.66
N ARG A 61 17.75 -12.73 -21.11
CA ARG A 61 17.05 -12.70 -22.40
C ARG A 61 15.84 -11.77 -22.42
N GLN A 62 15.07 -11.70 -21.33
CA GLN A 62 13.96 -10.75 -21.22
C GLN A 62 14.47 -9.31 -21.18
N SER A 63 15.56 -9.01 -20.46
CA SER A 63 16.16 -7.68 -20.46
C SER A 63 16.77 -7.28 -21.82
N PHE A 64 17.15 -8.25 -22.66
CA PHE A 64 17.64 -7.98 -24.02
C PHE A 64 16.53 -7.84 -25.07
N GLU A 65 15.35 -8.44 -24.85
CA GLU A 65 14.18 -8.33 -25.74
C GLU A 65 13.19 -7.22 -25.32
N TYR A 66 13.29 -6.69 -24.09
CA TYR A 66 12.51 -5.54 -23.59
C TYR A 66 13.26 -4.21 -23.61
N GLU A 67 14.32 -4.06 -24.40
CA GLU A 67 14.72 -2.75 -24.95
C GLU A 67 13.70 -2.29 -26.03
N GLN A 68 12.41 -2.45 -25.75
CA GLN A 68 11.38 -1.71 -26.47
C GLN A 68 11.65 -0.25 -26.15
N CYS A 69 12.00 0.54 -27.17
CA CYS A 69 12.12 1.99 -27.06
C CYS A 69 10.88 2.52 -26.35
N THR A 70 11.04 2.89 -25.07
CA THR A 70 10.00 3.57 -24.32
C THR A 70 9.75 4.88 -25.06
N PRO A 71 8.51 5.17 -25.49
CA PRO A 71 8.25 6.41 -26.20
C PRO A 71 8.73 7.60 -25.38
N THR A 72 9.39 8.54 -26.04
CA THR A 72 9.76 9.82 -25.44
C THR A 72 8.49 10.59 -25.05
N ALA A 73 8.59 11.52 -24.11
CA ALA A 73 7.47 12.37 -23.71
C ALA A 73 6.84 13.11 -24.91
N ALA A 74 7.66 13.53 -25.88
CA ALA A 74 7.20 14.15 -27.11
C ALA A 74 6.36 13.19 -27.97
N GLU A 75 6.83 11.96 -28.19
CA GLU A 75 6.10 10.92 -28.92
C GLU A 75 4.80 10.54 -28.22
N THR A 76 4.80 10.42 -26.89
CA THR A 76 3.58 10.17 -26.11
C THR A 76 2.55 11.29 -26.30
N LEU A 77 2.98 12.55 -26.23
CA LEU A 77 2.09 13.71 -26.45
C LEU A 77 1.56 13.76 -27.87
N GLU A 78 2.41 13.51 -28.87
CA GLU A 78 2.00 13.43 -30.27
C GLU A 78 0.91 12.36 -30.44
N VAL A 79 1.15 11.13 -29.98
CA VAL A 79 0.19 10.02 -30.14
C VAL A 79 -1.13 10.31 -29.41
N LEU A 80 -1.07 10.81 -28.18
CA LEU A 80 -2.27 10.95 -27.36
C LEU A 80 -3.11 12.18 -27.70
N LEU A 81 -2.49 13.26 -28.15
CA LEU A 81 -3.15 14.54 -28.41
C LEU A 81 -3.42 14.80 -29.90
N ALA A 82 -2.82 14.04 -30.84
CA ALA A 82 -2.91 14.35 -32.27
C ALA A 82 -4.35 14.41 -32.79
N ASP A 83 -5.19 13.39 -32.57
CA ASP A 83 -6.60 13.37 -32.99
C ASP A 83 -6.84 13.93 -34.41
N GLY A 84 -5.95 13.62 -35.36
CA GLY A 84 -6.01 14.11 -36.75
C GLY A 84 -5.31 15.46 -37.03
N HIS A 85 -4.67 16.09 -36.05
CA HIS A 85 -3.83 17.28 -36.22
C HIS A 85 -2.43 16.92 -36.72
N ALA A 86 -2.25 16.89 -38.04
CA ALA A 86 -0.99 16.53 -38.71
C ALA A 86 0.21 17.41 -38.30
N ASP A 87 -0.03 18.62 -37.77
CA ASP A 87 1.03 19.55 -37.36
C ASP A 87 1.45 19.41 -35.89
N LEU A 88 0.70 18.65 -35.08
CA LEU A 88 0.96 18.57 -33.64
C LEU A 88 2.34 17.97 -33.35
N GLY A 89 2.67 16.83 -33.95
CA GLY A 89 3.96 16.16 -33.75
C GLY A 89 5.14 17.08 -34.04
N ARG A 90 5.11 17.79 -35.18
CA ARG A 90 6.13 18.78 -35.54
C ARG A 90 6.25 19.87 -34.47
N ARG A 91 5.13 20.43 -34.01
CA ARG A 91 5.11 21.49 -33.00
C ARG A 91 5.62 21.02 -31.64
N VAL A 92 5.25 19.82 -31.19
CA VAL A 92 5.77 19.22 -29.95
C VAL A 92 7.27 18.98 -30.07
N GLN A 93 7.74 18.47 -31.21
CA GLN A 93 9.16 18.22 -31.45
C GLN A 93 9.99 19.51 -31.51
N GLU A 94 9.47 20.58 -32.08
CA GLU A 94 10.12 21.89 -32.05
C GLU A 94 10.16 22.47 -30.63
N ALA A 95 9.09 22.26 -29.86
CA ALA A 95 8.97 22.73 -28.48
C ALA A 95 9.81 21.92 -27.48
N SER A 96 10.06 20.63 -27.73
CA SER A 96 10.82 19.76 -26.82
C SER A 96 12.26 20.24 -26.58
N SER A 97 12.83 20.97 -27.54
CA SER A 97 14.14 21.62 -27.39
C SER A 97 14.13 22.88 -26.49
N LYS A 98 12.95 23.42 -26.19
CA LYS A 98 12.75 24.69 -25.47
C LYS A 98 12.09 24.51 -24.11
N ILE A 99 11.33 23.44 -23.94
CA ILE A 99 10.62 23.10 -22.70
C ILE A 99 11.54 22.18 -21.86
N PRO A 100 11.66 22.42 -20.53
CA PRO A 100 12.38 21.51 -19.66
C PRO A 100 11.86 20.05 -19.79
N PRO A 101 12.74 19.04 -19.89
CA PRO A 101 12.33 17.64 -20.06
C PRO A 101 11.30 17.17 -19.02
N ASP A 102 11.54 17.43 -17.73
CA ASP A 102 10.64 17.05 -16.63
C ASP A 102 9.23 17.63 -16.78
N LEU A 103 9.12 18.84 -17.34
CA LEU A 103 7.83 19.48 -17.58
C LEU A 103 7.10 18.82 -18.75
N LEU A 104 7.83 18.45 -19.81
CA LEU A 104 7.28 17.71 -20.94
C LEU A 104 6.84 16.30 -20.52
N GLU A 105 7.62 15.63 -19.67
CA GLU A 105 7.26 14.35 -19.06
C GLU A 105 6.01 14.46 -18.20
N ALA A 106 5.87 15.51 -17.39
CA ALA A 106 4.66 15.75 -16.62
C ALA A 106 3.43 15.95 -17.53
N TRP A 107 3.54 16.70 -18.63
CA TRP A 107 2.47 16.81 -19.62
C TRP A 107 2.12 15.48 -20.28
N ALA A 108 3.12 14.69 -20.67
CA ALA A 108 2.93 13.37 -21.24
C ALA A 108 2.22 12.43 -20.24
N ALA A 109 2.65 12.43 -18.98
CA ALA A 109 2.03 11.66 -17.91
C ALA A 109 0.58 12.10 -17.63
N LEU A 110 0.29 13.41 -17.66
CA LEU A 110 -1.07 13.93 -17.52
C LEU A 110 -1.96 13.44 -18.68
N ALA A 111 -1.49 13.56 -19.91
CA ALA A 111 -2.22 13.09 -21.09
C ALA A 111 -2.48 11.58 -21.01
N ASP A 112 -1.46 10.78 -20.67
CA ASP A 112 -1.58 9.33 -20.55
C ASP A 112 -2.59 8.93 -19.47
N GLN A 113 -2.45 9.50 -18.27
CA GLN A 113 -3.31 9.18 -17.13
C GLN A 113 -4.76 9.65 -17.32
N SER A 114 -4.98 10.74 -18.07
CA SER A 114 -6.32 11.29 -18.33
C SER A 114 -7.03 10.60 -19.49
N ILE A 115 -6.30 10.24 -20.55
CA ILE A 115 -6.88 9.75 -21.79
C ILE A 115 -6.92 8.22 -21.81
N ARG A 116 -5.79 7.57 -21.51
CA ARG A 116 -5.68 6.11 -21.61
C ARG A 116 -6.43 5.42 -20.49
N VAL A 117 -6.21 5.87 -19.25
CA VAL A 117 -6.73 5.24 -18.03
C VAL A 117 -7.77 6.09 -17.30
N GLY A 118 -8.21 7.19 -17.92
CA GLY A 118 -9.20 8.13 -17.39
C GLY A 118 -10.52 7.48 -17.01
N ILE A 119 -10.72 7.13 -15.74
CA ILE A 119 -12.01 6.68 -15.20
C ILE A 119 -12.83 7.93 -14.81
N ASP A 120 -14.12 7.90 -15.12
CA ASP A 120 -15.07 8.94 -14.72
C ASP A 120 -15.82 8.55 -13.45
N TYR A 121 -15.19 8.75 -12.28
CA TYR A 121 -15.76 8.37 -10.98
C TYR A 121 -17.01 9.18 -10.64
N GLN A 122 -17.13 10.41 -11.14
CA GLN A 122 -18.34 11.21 -10.98
C GLN A 122 -19.57 10.51 -11.57
N SER A 123 -19.44 9.91 -12.75
CA SER A 123 -20.56 9.22 -13.42
C SER A 123 -20.71 7.76 -12.96
N LEU A 124 -19.59 7.05 -12.76
CA LEU A 124 -19.59 5.62 -12.45
C LEU A 124 -19.75 5.33 -10.95
N GLY A 125 -19.43 6.30 -10.09
CA GLY A 125 -19.33 6.11 -8.66
C GLY A 125 -18.10 5.28 -8.25
N LEU A 126 -18.02 5.01 -6.96
CA LEU A 126 -17.06 4.06 -6.38
C LEU A 126 -17.72 2.67 -6.28
N GLY A 127 -16.96 1.59 -6.41
CA GLY A 127 -17.52 0.24 -6.40
C GLY A 127 -16.56 -0.88 -6.82
N HIS A 128 -17.05 -2.12 -6.78
CA HIS A 128 -16.28 -3.32 -7.15
C HIS A 128 -15.95 -3.40 -8.65
N PHE A 129 -16.48 -2.51 -9.47
CA PHE A 129 -16.33 -2.52 -10.92
C PHE A 129 -15.16 -1.65 -11.37
N HIS A 130 -14.06 -1.63 -10.61
CA HIS A 130 -12.85 -0.87 -10.91
C HIS A 130 -11.61 -1.77 -10.91
N PRO A 131 -10.48 -1.34 -11.50
CA PRO A 131 -9.30 -2.18 -11.63
C PRO A 131 -8.79 -2.62 -10.25
N GLU A 132 -8.47 -3.90 -10.10
CA GLU A 132 -8.11 -4.49 -8.81
C GLU A 132 -6.65 -4.23 -8.45
N THR A 133 -5.78 -4.08 -9.46
CA THR A 133 -4.34 -3.89 -9.28
C THR A 133 -3.86 -2.62 -9.98
N ARG A 134 -2.71 -2.10 -9.53
CA ARG A 134 -2.01 -0.98 -10.19
C ARG A 134 -1.62 -1.31 -11.64
N LEU A 135 -1.31 -2.58 -11.94
CA LEU A 135 -1.00 -3.01 -13.30
C LEU A 135 -2.24 -2.92 -14.22
N GLN A 136 -3.43 -3.31 -13.75
CA GLN A 136 -4.65 -3.16 -14.54
C GLN A 136 -4.96 -1.68 -14.84
N TYR A 137 -4.67 -0.78 -13.89
CA TYR A 137 -4.69 0.66 -14.15
C TYR A 137 -3.76 1.02 -15.30
N ARG A 138 -2.47 0.64 -15.21
CA ARG A 138 -1.50 0.90 -16.27
C ARG A 138 -1.90 0.31 -17.61
N GLN A 139 -2.61 -0.82 -17.66
CA GLN A 139 -3.05 -1.42 -18.91
C GLN A 139 -4.24 -0.68 -19.55
N GLY A 140 -5.08 -0.01 -18.76
CA GLY A 140 -6.24 0.74 -19.25
C GLY A 140 -7.33 -0.11 -19.91
N SER A 141 -7.25 -1.44 -19.78
CA SER A 141 -8.15 -2.40 -20.44
C SER A 141 -9.41 -2.73 -19.63
N HIS A 142 -9.48 -2.29 -18.38
CA HIS A 142 -10.59 -2.57 -17.48
C HIS A 142 -11.92 -1.97 -17.99
N SER A 143 -13.04 -2.56 -17.60
CA SER A 143 -14.39 -2.15 -18.04
C SER A 143 -14.73 -0.71 -17.61
N SER A 144 -14.30 -0.28 -16.42
CA SER A 144 -14.47 1.12 -15.99
C SER A 144 -13.63 2.11 -16.77
N CYS A 145 -12.44 1.72 -17.23
CA CYS A 145 -11.63 2.53 -18.14
C CYS A 145 -12.35 2.67 -19.48
N THR A 146 -12.86 1.57 -20.02
CA THR A 146 -13.48 1.49 -21.36
C THR A 146 -14.97 1.85 -21.39
N ALA A 147 -15.58 2.14 -20.24
CA ALA A 147 -16.98 2.53 -20.13
C ALA A 147 -17.31 3.76 -20.98
N PRO A 148 -18.52 3.85 -21.57
CA PRO A 148 -18.89 4.99 -22.42
C PRO A 148 -18.69 6.36 -21.77
N ALA A 149 -19.03 6.51 -20.48
CA ALA A 149 -18.82 7.76 -19.73
C ALA A 149 -17.32 8.12 -19.63
N SER A 150 -16.48 7.17 -19.21
CA SER A 150 -15.03 7.32 -19.14
C SER A 150 -14.39 7.64 -20.50
N ARG A 151 -14.86 7.01 -21.58
CA ARG A 151 -14.35 7.29 -22.94
C ARG A 151 -14.79 8.65 -23.49
N TRP A 152 -16.02 9.05 -23.18
CA TRP A 152 -16.51 10.39 -23.49
C TRP A 152 -15.66 11.44 -22.77
N ARG A 153 -15.41 11.27 -21.47
CA ARG A 153 -14.52 12.14 -20.69
C ARG A 153 -13.11 12.17 -21.27
N ALA A 154 -12.51 11.02 -21.55
CA ALA A 154 -11.18 10.93 -22.16
C ALA A 154 -11.08 11.70 -23.50
N THR A 155 -12.18 11.80 -24.25
CA THR A 155 -12.24 12.59 -25.49
C THR A 155 -12.26 14.10 -25.18
N GLN A 156 -13.02 14.53 -24.17
CA GLN A 156 -13.01 15.92 -23.69
C GLN A 156 -11.61 16.29 -23.16
N SER A 157 -11.04 15.47 -22.29
CA SER A 157 -9.68 15.63 -21.76
C SER A 157 -8.65 15.76 -22.89
N ARG A 158 -8.73 14.91 -23.94
CA ARG A 158 -7.83 15.01 -25.10
C ARG A 158 -7.92 16.38 -25.76
N GLN A 159 -9.13 16.84 -26.06
CA GLN A 159 -9.35 18.12 -26.71
C GLN A 159 -8.86 19.28 -25.84
N GLU A 160 -9.24 19.32 -24.57
CA GLU A 160 -8.86 20.39 -23.65
C GLU A 160 -7.36 20.45 -23.41
N LEU A 161 -6.72 19.30 -23.14
CA LEU A 161 -5.27 19.23 -22.95
C LEU A 161 -4.51 19.69 -24.20
N ARG A 162 -4.97 19.27 -25.39
CA ARG A 162 -4.41 19.72 -26.67
C ARG A 162 -4.54 21.24 -26.82
N ASP A 163 -5.73 21.77 -26.63
CA ASP A 163 -6.02 23.19 -26.86
C ASP A 163 -5.23 24.08 -25.88
N ILE A 164 -5.14 23.66 -24.60
CA ILE A 164 -4.32 24.33 -23.58
C ILE A 164 -2.84 24.27 -23.95
N PHE A 165 -2.33 23.08 -24.30
CA PHE A 165 -0.90 22.89 -24.60
C PHE A 165 -0.49 23.68 -25.84
N LEU A 166 -1.24 23.58 -26.94
CA LEU A 166 -0.99 24.33 -28.16
C LEU A 166 -1.09 25.85 -27.95
N GLY A 167 -2.07 26.31 -27.16
CA GLY A 167 -2.19 27.72 -26.79
C GLY A 167 -0.95 28.27 -26.08
N CYS A 168 -0.31 27.44 -25.23
CA CYS A 168 0.95 27.81 -24.59
C CYS A 168 2.14 27.81 -25.56
N LEU A 169 2.13 26.95 -26.58
CA LEU A 169 3.16 26.91 -27.61
C LEU A 169 3.07 28.10 -28.60
N ASP A 170 1.85 28.56 -28.90
CA ASP A 170 1.60 29.68 -29.84
C ASP A 170 1.83 31.06 -29.21
N ALA A 171 1.91 31.15 -27.88
CA ALA A 171 2.22 32.39 -27.21
C ALA A 171 3.62 32.86 -27.63
N ASN A 172 3.68 33.95 -28.42
CA ASN A 172 4.92 34.60 -28.84
C ASN A 172 5.56 35.36 -27.67
N ALA A 173 5.95 34.63 -26.64
CA ALA A 173 6.55 35.12 -25.42
C ALA A 173 8.04 34.76 -25.38
N ALA A 174 8.82 35.50 -24.60
CA ALA A 174 10.18 35.08 -24.26
C ALA A 174 10.14 33.68 -23.63
N ILE A 175 11.13 32.83 -23.91
CA ILE A 175 11.18 31.41 -23.50
C ILE A 175 10.88 31.23 -22.00
N GLN A 176 11.44 32.07 -21.13
CA GLN A 176 11.18 32.00 -19.68
C GLN A 176 9.72 32.26 -19.32
N MET A 177 9.08 33.25 -19.96
CA MET A 177 7.66 33.52 -19.75
C MET A 177 6.80 32.37 -20.27
N GLN A 178 7.23 31.72 -21.35
CA GLN A 178 6.55 30.56 -21.92
C GLN A 178 6.58 29.36 -20.96
N VAL A 179 7.71 29.05 -20.33
CA VAL A 179 7.82 27.94 -19.36
C VAL A 179 6.86 28.17 -18.18
N THR A 180 6.85 29.36 -17.59
CA THR A 180 5.94 29.68 -16.48
C THR A 180 4.46 29.55 -16.85
N GLU A 181 4.08 29.91 -18.08
CA GLU A 181 2.69 29.73 -18.53
C GLU A 181 2.35 28.25 -18.76
N ILE A 182 3.29 27.45 -19.28
CA ILE A 182 3.12 25.99 -19.43
C ILE A 182 2.97 25.32 -18.06
N GLU A 183 3.74 25.73 -17.05
CA GLU A 183 3.63 25.25 -15.67
C GLU A 183 2.25 25.56 -15.06
N LYS A 184 1.79 26.81 -15.18
CA LYS A 184 0.45 27.20 -14.72
C LYS A 184 -0.65 26.43 -15.45
N ALA A 185 -0.49 26.23 -16.75
CA ALA A 185 -1.40 25.46 -17.56
C ALA A 185 -1.47 23.99 -17.11
N LEU A 186 -0.32 23.36 -16.82
CA LEU A 186 -0.25 22.02 -16.27
C LEU A 186 -1.03 21.91 -14.96
N VAL A 187 -0.81 22.85 -14.03
CA VAL A 187 -1.51 22.86 -12.73
C VAL A 187 -3.01 22.99 -12.92
N ARG A 188 -3.48 23.92 -13.77
CA ARG A 188 -4.92 24.10 -14.03
C ARG A 188 -5.54 22.85 -14.65
N ALA A 189 -4.88 22.26 -15.63
CA ALA A 189 -5.35 21.05 -16.30
C ALA A 189 -5.41 19.86 -15.33
N PHE A 190 -4.37 19.65 -14.51
CA PHE A 190 -4.36 18.59 -13.51
C PHE A 190 -5.47 18.76 -12.48
N LEU A 191 -5.66 19.96 -11.92
CA LEU A 191 -6.74 20.24 -10.96
C LEU A 191 -8.13 19.98 -11.55
N HIS A 192 -8.34 20.36 -12.82
CA HIS A 192 -9.57 20.04 -13.55
C HIS A 192 -9.75 18.53 -13.68
N GLU A 193 -8.71 17.82 -14.13
CA GLU A 193 -8.76 16.38 -14.34
C GLU A 193 -9.03 15.58 -13.07
N ILE A 194 -8.62 16.05 -11.89
CA ILE A 194 -8.94 15.36 -10.63
C ILE A 194 -10.24 15.86 -9.98
N GLY A 195 -10.98 16.79 -10.60
CA GLY A 195 -12.20 17.36 -10.01
C GLY A 195 -11.97 18.25 -8.79
N ALA A 196 -10.75 18.77 -8.60
CA ALA A 196 -10.41 19.65 -7.49
C ALA A 196 -10.76 21.12 -7.80
N PRO A 197 -11.11 21.95 -6.79
CA PRO A 197 -11.38 23.37 -7.01
C PRO A 197 -10.15 24.10 -7.59
N ALA A 198 -10.36 25.06 -8.49
CA ALA A 198 -9.28 25.87 -9.06
C ALA A 198 -8.54 26.72 -8.01
N THR A 199 -9.12 26.93 -6.82
CA THR A 199 -8.50 27.62 -5.69
C THR A 199 -7.56 26.72 -4.86
N THR A 200 -7.43 25.44 -5.21
CA THR A 200 -6.55 24.49 -4.52
C THR A 200 -5.10 24.95 -4.64
N ARG A 201 -4.38 24.97 -3.52
CA ARG A 201 -2.97 25.34 -3.52
C ARG A 201 -2.14 24.23 -4.16
N ALA A 202 -1.61 24.48 -5.36
CA ALA A 202 -0.79 23.54 -6.12
C ALA A 202 0.40 24.25 -6.78
N SER A 203 1.49 23.52 -6.98
CA SER A 203 2.66 23.93 -7.77
C SER A 203 2.90 22.95 -8.91
N ALA A 204 3.63 23.37 -9.95
CA ALA A 204 3.99 22.49 -11.05
C ALA A 204 4.84 21.31 -10.58
N ASP A 205 5.81 21.53 -9.69
CA ASP A 205 6.65 20.47 -9.14
C ASP A 205 5.85 19.44 -8.31
N GLY A 206 4.87 19.90 -7.52
CA GLY A 206 3.98 19.02 -6.76
C GLY A 206 3.09 18.18 -7.69
N VAL A 207 2.54 18.80 -8.73
CA VAL A 207 1.76 18.10 -9.77
C VAL A 207 2.63 17.09 -10.52
N ALA A 208 3.85 17.46 -10.91
CA ALA A 208 4.78 16.55 -11.59
C ALA A 208 5.16 15.35 -10.70
N ALA A 209 5.39 15.58 -9.40
CA ALA A 209 5.63 14.52 -8.44
C ALA A 209 4.41 13.58 -8.30
N ALA A 210 3.20 14.13 -8.21
CA ALA A 210 1.97 13.35 -8.16
C ALA A 210 1.77 12.51 -9.44
N LEU A 211 2.07 13.08 -10.62
CA LEU A 211 1.97 12.38 -11.90
C LEU A 211 2.99 11.24 -12.03
N ARG A 212 4.24 11.45 -11.58
CA ARG A 212 5.25 10.37 -11.53
C ARG A 212 4.85 9.23 -10.60
N ALA A 213 4.15 9.56 -9.50
CA ALA A 213 3.56 8.58 -8.59
C ALA A 213 2.20 8.02 -9.08
N GLU A 214 1.76 8.37 -10.30
CA GLU A 214 0.51 7.93 -10.93
C GLU A 214 -0.77 8.33 -10.15
N LEU A 215 -0.74 9.45 -9.43
CA LEU A 215 -1.81 9.81 -8.49
C LEU A 215 -3.04 10.46 -9.11
N LEU A 216 -3.13 10.59 -10.44
CA LEU A 216 -4.30 11.21 -11.07
C LEU A 216 -5.58 10.43 -10.75
N GLN A 217 -5.59 9.10 -10.91
CA GLN A 217 -6.78 8.29 -10.62
C GLN A 217 -7.10 8.21 -9.12
N PRO A 218 -6.13 7.96 -8.21
CA PRO A 218 -6.38 8.05 -6.77
C PRO A 218 -6.96 9.39 -6.31
N LEU A 219 -6.38 10.51 -6.75
CA LEU A 219 -6.86 11.84 -6.34
C LEU A 219 -8.22 12.16 -6.95
N ARG A 220 -8.49 11.74 -8.20
CA ARG A 220 -9.82 11.88 -8.82
C ARG A 220 -10.87 11.10 -8.06
N ALA A 221 -10.61 9.84 -7.72
CA ALA A 221 -11.53 9.00 -6.95
C ALA A 221 -11.87 9.63 -5.59
N LEU A 222 -10.89 10.20 -4.89
CA LEU A 222 -11.11 10.91 -3.64
C LEU A 222 -11.95 12.17 -3.81
N ASN A 223 -11.64 13.01 -4.81
CA ASN A 223 -12.32 14.29 -5.01
C ASN A 223 -13.75 14.13 -5.53
N GLU A 224 -13.97 13.21 -6.48
CA GLU A 224 -15.29 12.97 -7.11
C GLU A 224 -16.15 11.99 -6.31
N GLY A 225 -15.53 11.00 -5.66
CA GLY A 225 -16.20 9.91 -4.94
C GLY A 225 -16.71 10.26 -3.54
N GLN A 226 -16.64 11.54 -3.12
CA GLN A 226 -17.00 11.96 -1.75
C GLN A 226 -18.42 11.58 -1.34
N ALA A 227 -19.36 11.52 -2.28
CA ALA A 227 -20.72 11.11 -2.00
C ALA A 227 -20.81 9.64 -1.53
N CYS A 228 -19.95 8.77 -2.06
CA CYS A 228 -19.88 7.34 -1.71
C CYS A 228 -19.18 7.10 -0.36
N MET A 229 -18.37 8.06 0.11
CA MET A 229 -17.60 7.96 1.35
C MET A 229 -18.32 8.50 2.60
N ARG A 230 -19.65 8.74 2.53
CA ARG A 230 -20.40 9.39 3.62
C ARG A 230 -20.93 8.43 4.68
N THR A 231 -20.69 7.13 4.51
CA THR A 231 -21.07 6.11 5.47
C THR A 231 -19.95 5.11 5.64
N THR A 232 -19.76 4.62 6.85
CA THR A 232 -18.87 3.49 7.13
C THR A 232 -19.43 2.20 6.51
N PHE A 233 -18.63 1.14 6.48
CA PHE A 233 -19.09 -0.20 6.10
C PHE A 233 -20.29 -0.65 6.95
N SER A 234 -20.29 -0.29 8.23
CA SER A 234 -21.39 -0.55 9.17
C SER A 234 -22.56 0.44 9.05
N LYS A 235 -22.58 1.28 8.00
CA LYS A 235 -23.60 2.31 7.71
C LYS A 235 -23.69 3.44 8.74
N GLU A 236 -22.63 3.66 9.52
CA GLU A 236 -22.53 4.84 10.40
C GLU A 236 -22.28 6.08 9.55
N PRO A 237 -22.99 7.20 9.78
CA PRO A 237 -22.77 8.43 9.01
C PRO A 237 -21.41 9.05 9.31
N ILE A 238 -20.70 9.43 8.25
CA ILE A 238 -19.43 10.15 8.29
C ILE A 238 -19.72 11.64 8.07
N PRO A 239 -19.27 12.55 8.96
CA PRO A 239 -19.51 13.98 8.79
C PRO A 239 -18.94 14.53 7.47
N ALA A 240 -19.83 14.82 6.52
CA ALA A 240 -19.45 15.23 5.16
C ALA A 240 -18.52 16.46 5.13
N GLY A 241 -18.73 17.42 6.04
CA GLY A 241 -17.88 18.61 6.14
C GLY A 241 -16.45 18.30 6.57
N LEU A 242 -16.25 17.32 7.47
CA LEU A 242 -14.92 16.90 7.90
C LEU A 242 -14.24 16.04 6.82
N LEU A 243 -15.00 15.17 6.15
CA LEU A 243 -14.51 14.38 5.03
C LEU A 243 -13.98 15.26 3.90
N ALA A 244 -14.76 16.26 3.48
CA ALA A 244 -14.35 17.20 2.45
C ALA A 244 -13.11 18.01 2.84
N GLN A 245 -13.00 18.40 4.12
CA GLN A 245 -11.81 19.09 4.64
C GLN A 245 -10.58 18.19 4.61
N ALA A 246 -10.70 16.92 5.00
CA ALA A 246 -9.59 15.96 4.97
C ALA A 246 -9.10 15.73 3.54
N ILE A 247 -10.01 15.50 2.59
CA ILE A 247 -9.68 15.27 1.17
C ILE A 247 -9.03 16.50 0.55
N LYS A 248 -9.55 17.70 0.86
CA LYS A 248 -8.93 18.96 0.44
C LYS A 248 -7.51 19.08 0.99
N ALA A 249 -7.31 18.82 2.29
CA ALA A 249 -6.00 18.92 2.93
C ALA A 249 -4.98 17.94 2.35
N ILE A 250 -5.39 16.69 2.08
CA ILE A 250 -4.56 15.70 1.38
C ILE A 250 -4.18 16.22 0.00
N THR A 251 -5.17 16.66 -0.79
CA THR A 251 -4.96 17.13 -2.17
C THR A 251 -4.02 18.33 -2.20
N GLU A 252 -4.22 19.32 -1.35
CA GLU A 252 -3.32 20.48 -1.23
C GLU A 252 -1.91 20.07 -0.80
N ALA A 253 -1.77 19.15 0.16
CA ALA A 253 -0.47 18.69 0.64
C ALA A 253 0.33 17.98 -0.48
N VAL A 254 -0.32 17.05 -1.19
CA VAL A 254 0.27 16.31 -2.32
C VAL A 254 0.73 17.27 -3.42
N LEU A 255 -0.10 18.25 -3.78
CA LEU A 255 0.17 19.13 -4.92
C LEU A 255 1.01 20.37 -4.57
N SER A 256 1.26 20.63 -3.28
CA SER A 256 1.95 21.84 -2.85
C SER A 256 3.41 21.91 -3.31
N LYS A 257 4.16 20.81 -3.17
CA LYS A 257 5.57 20.63 -3.54
C LYS A 257 5.96 19.15 -3.41
N PRO A 258 7.08 18.70 -4.00
CA PRO A 258 7.64 17.39 -3.73
C PRO A 258 7.86 17.16 -2.23
N GLY A 259 7.43 16.01 -1.70
CA GLY A 259 7.48 15.69 -0.27
C GLY A 259 6.47 16.45 0.61
N GLY A 260 5.61 17.29 0.03
CA GLY A 260 4.61 18.08 0.77
C GLY A 260 3.59 17.23 1.52
N PHE A 261 3.22 16.06 0.97
CA PHE A 261 2.34 15.09 1.61
C PHE A 261 2.92 14.54 2.92
N SER A 262 4.10 13.91 2.85
CA SER A 262 4.84 13.41 4.02
C SER A 262 5.04 14.51 5.08
N GLU A 263 5.51 15.70 4.68
CA GLU A 263 5.68 16.83 5.61
C GLU A 263 4.36 17.20 6.30
N TRP A 264 3.26 17.35 5.56
CA TRP A 264 1.96 17.70 6.11
C TRP A 264 1.47 16.65 7.11
N ARG A 265 1.59 15.35 6.80
CA ARG A 265 1.13 14.27 7.67
C ARG A 265 1.73 14.37 9.07
N TYR A 266 3.01 14.68 9.16
CA TYR A 266 3.74 14.71 10.43
C TYR A 266 3.75 16.06 11.15
N THR A 267 3.42 17.16 10.46
CA THR A 267 3.50 18.53 11.01
C THR A 267 2.14 19.15 11.33
N ASN A 268 1.05 18.63 10.75
CA ASN A 268 -0.29 19.12 11.07
C ASN A 268 -0.65 18.87 12.56
N PRO A 269 -1.57 19.66 13.15
CA PRO A 269 -1.90 19.55 14.58
C PRO A 269 -2.29 18.14 15.03
N VAL A 270 -3.09 17.43 14.23
CA VAL A 270 -3.56 16.08 14.57
C VAL A 270 -2.40 15.08 14.46
N GLY A 271 -1.59 15.15 13.40
CA GLY A 271 -0.41 14.32 13.23
C GLY A 271 0.60 14.47 14.37
N ARG A 272 0.85 15.71 14.82
CA ARG A 272 1.72 15.96 16.00
C ARG A 272 1.13 15.37 17.27
N GLU A 273 -0.17 15.52 17.48
CA GLU A 273 -0.86 14.94 18.62
C GLU A 273 -0.83 13.40 18.57
N GLN A 274 -1.01 12.82 17.38
CA GLN A 274 -0.88 11.37 17.17
C GLN A 274 0.51 10.85 17.50
N LEU A 275 1.58 11.64 17.37
CA LEU A 275 2.95 11.25 17.71
C LEU A 275 3.41 11.70 19.11
N ARG A 276 2.57 12.40 19.88
CA ARG A 276 2.86 12.84 21.26
C ARG A 276 3.44 11.71 22.12
N GLY A 277 4.42 12.04 22.95
CA GLY A 277 5.05 11.07 23.87
C GLY A 277 6.15 10.21 23.24
N LEU A 278 6.40 10.33 21.93
CA LEU A 278 7.67 9.90 21.36
C LEU A 278 8.79 10.88 21.74
N THR A 279 10.01 10.35 21.89
CA THR A 279 11.21 11.19 21.85
C THR A 279 11.44 11.73 20.44
N GLN A 280 12.24 12.78 20.29
CA GLN A 280 12.58 13.30 18.96
C GLN A 280 13.24 12.22 18.08
N ILE A 281 14.15 11.43 18.65
CA ILE A 281 14.82 10.31 17.98
C ILE A 281 13.79 9.28 17.50
N GLN A 282 12.83 8.89 18.34
CA GLN A 282 11.78 7.95 17.95
C GLN A 282 10.87 8.53 16.85
N ALA A 283 10.54 9.82 16.91
CA ALA A 283 9.74 10.46 15.87
C ALA A 283 10.48 10.53 14.53
N ASP A 284 11.77 10.84 14.55
CA ASP A 284 12.61 10.87 13.34
C ASP A 284 12.76 9.46 12.75
N LEU A 285 13.00 8.46 13.60
CA LEU A 285 13.04 7.05 13.19
C LEU A 285 11.71 6.56 12.64
N TRP A 286 10.58 6.95 13.25
CA TRP A 286 9.26 6.59 12.74
C TRP A 286 9.04 7.17 11.34
N ARG A 287 9.42 8.43 11.11
CA ARG A 287 9.28 9.10 9.80
C ARG A 287 10.19 8.51 8.73
N GLN A 288 11.43 8.20 9.09
CA GLN A 288 12.43 7.71 8.15
C GLN A 288 11.98 6.42 7.46
N ALA A 289 11.93 6.43 6.13
CA ALA A 289 11.71 5.23 5.34
C ALA A 289 12.85 4.22 5.56
N THR A 290 12.51 2.96 5.80
CA THR A 290 13.50 1.88 5.91
C THR A 290 13.27 0.82 4.86
N SER A 291 14.34 0.15 4.45
CA SER A 291 14.33 -0.97 3.51
C SER A 291 15.26 -2.07 4.01
N LEU A 292 14.86 -3.32 3.79
CA LEU A 292 15.58 -4.50 4.19
C LEU A 292 15.46 -5.56 3.09
N ALA A 293 16.61 -6.00 2.59
CA ALA A 293 16.71 -7.11 1.65
C ALA A 293 16.71 -8.46 2.40
N HIS A 294 16.14 -9.48 1.77
CA HIS A 294 15.95 -10.81 2.33
C HIS A 294 16.42 -11.89 1.35
N GLU A 295 16.39 -13.13 1.83
CA GLU A 295 16.62 -14.32 1.01
C GLU A 295 15.65 -14.37 -0.19
N GLY A 296 16.11 -14.92 -1.31
CA GLY A 296 15.32 -15.01 -2.54
C GLY A 296 15.15 -13.69 -3.30
N GLY A 297 15.82 -12.61 -2.87
CA GLY A 297 15.73 -11.30 -3.54
C GLY A 297 14.53 -10.46 -3.10
N LEU A 298 13.72 -10.94 -2.15
CA LEU A 298 12.64 -10.17 -1.55
C LEU A 298 13.18 -8.91 -0.87
N VAL A 299 12.49 -7.79 -1.04
CA VAL A 299 12.80 -6.53 -0.36
C VAL A 299 11.55 -6.06 0.37
N THR A 300 11.64 -5.94 1.68
CA THR A 300 10.60 -5.25 2.46
C THR A 300 11.01 -3.80 2.64
N HIS A 301 10.12 -2.87 2.36
CA HIS A 301 10.42 -1.46 2.49
C HIS A 301 9.19 -0.67 2.91
N GLU A 302 9.40 0.38 3.67
CA GLU A 302 8.46 1.49 3.69
C GLU A 302 8.50 2.17 2.31
N ASP A 303 7.47 2.91 1.96
CA ASP A 303 7.50 3.73 0.74
C ASP A 303 8.65 4.76 0.78
N ASP A 304 8.85 5.51 -0.31
CA ASP A 304 9.90 6.55 -0.32
C ASP A 304 9.59 7.73 0.64
N ASP A 305 10.53 8.68 0.75
CA ASP A 305 10.40 9.84 1.64
C ASP A 305 9.17 10.73 1.36
N SER A 306 8.58 10.61 0.16
CA SER A 306 7.38 11.34 -0.24
C SER A 306 6.08 10.67 0.22
N GLU A 307 6.12 9.36 0.50
CA GLU A 307 5.00 8.50 0.94
C GLU A 307 3.81 8.47 -0.05
N LEU A 308 4.03 8.82 -1.33
CA LEU A 308 2.98 8.87 -2.35
C LEU A 308 2.51 7.49 -2.81
N GLY A 309 3.33 6.45 -2.68
CA GLY A 309 2.95 5.05 -2.88
C GLY A 309 1.90 4.55 -1.89
N PHE A 310 1.64 5.25 -0.78
CA PHE A 310 0.56 4.89 0.16
C PHE A 310 -0.83 4.93 -0.48
N PHE A 311 -1.03 5.76 -1.51
CA PHE A 311 -2.27 5.79 -2.28
C PHE A 311 -2.55 4.49 -3.04
N TRP A 312 -1.47 3.78 -3.41
CA TRP A 312 -1.54 2.52 -4.14
C TRP A 312 -1.52 1.30 -3.22
N ALA A 313 -1.14 1.47 -1.95
CA ALA A 313 -1.06 0.38 -0.99
C ALA A 313 -2.36 -0.43 -0.94
N THR A 314 -3.52 0.22 -1.02
CA THR A 314 -4.79 -0.50 -0.90
C THR A 314 -5.21 -1.28 -2.16
N LYS A 315 -4.43 -1.18 -3.25
CA LYS A 315 -4.54 -2.04 -4.44
C LYS A 315 -3.75 -3.35 -4.34
N ILE A 316 -3.22 -3.65 -3.16
CA ILE A 316 -2.55 -4.93 -2.84
C ILE A 316 -3.49 -5.72 -1.91
N GLY A 317 -3.84 -6.95 -2.28
CA GLY A 317 -4.79 -7.78 -1.51
C GLY A 317 -6.19 -7.92 -2.09
N GLY A 318 -6.41 -7.52 -3.34
CA GLY A 318 -7.68 -7.75 -4.04
C GLY A 318 -8.65 -6.57 -4.13
N PRO A 319 -9.86 -6.80 -4.69
CA PRO A 319 -10.81 -5.76 -5.05
C PRO A 319 -11.45 -5.04 -3.86
N SER A 320 -11.40 -5.61 -2.65
CA SER A 320 -12.18 -5.15 -1.50
C SER A 320 -11.62 -3.93 -0.78
N HIS A 321 -10.44 -3.39 -1.15
CA HIS A 321 -9.84 -2.29 -0.39
C HIS A 321 -9.35 -1.11 -1.24
N GLY A 322 -9.57 -1.09 -2.56
CA GLY A 322 -9.08 -0.02 -3.42
C GLY A 322 -9.61 1.37 -3.06
N PHE A 323 -8.82 2.41 -3.39
CA PHE A 323 -9.19 3.83 -3.26
C PHE A 323 -10.46 4.24 -4.04
N ASP A 324 -11.03 3.33 -4.82
CA ASP A 324 -12.17 3.49 -5.72
C ASP A 324 -13.32 2.52 -5.40
N TYR A 325 -13.21 1.73 -4.33
CA TYR A 325 -14.28 0.84 -3.84
C TYR A 325 -14.79 1.32 -2.48
N GLU A 326 -13.91 1.29 -1.47
CA GLU A 326 -14.13 1.78 -0.11
C GLU A 326 -13.07 2.83 0.21
N ALA A 327 -13.07 3.89 -0.59
CA ALA A 327 -12.07 4.95 -0.52
C ALA A 327 -11.89 5.54 0.89
N GLN A 328 -12.95 5.51 1.70
CA GLN A 328 -12.92 5.96 3.08
C GLN A 328 -11.99 5.12 3.98
N CYS A 329 -11.79 3.83 3.66
CA CYS A 329 -10.87 2.93 4.37
C CYS A 329 -9.40 3.22 4.06
N LEU A 330 -9.09 3.94 2.97
CA LEU A 330 -7.74 4.43 2.68
C LEU A 330 -7.40 5.70 3.50
N LEU A 331 -8.40 6.51 3.86
CA LEU A 331 -8.18 7.78 4.57
C LEU A 331 -7.40 7.65 5.88
N PRO A 332 -7.60 6.62 6.73
CA PRO A 332 -6.77 6.41 7.90
C PRO A 332 -5.28 6.25 7.56
N LEU A 333 -4.92 5.61 6.45
CA LEU A 333 -3.53 5.48 6.02
C LEU A 333 -2.98 6.84 5.57
N LEU A 334 -3.74 7.59 4.78
CA LEU A 334 -3.28 8.87 4.22
C LEU A 334 -3.22 9.99 5.27
N CYS A 335 -4.19 10.05 6.18
CA CYS A 335 -4.34 11.17 7.10
C CYS A 335 -3.53 10.99 8.39
N ASN A 336 -3.45 9.76 8.92
CA ASN A 336 -2.90 9.55 10.25
C ASN A 336 -1.39 9.40 10.19
N ALA A 337 -0.65 10.30 10.85
CA ALA A 337 0.79 10.24 11.02
C ALA A 337 1.27 8.97 11.72
N ARG A 338 0.40 8.33 12.51
CA ARG A 338 0.68 7.07 13.19
C ARG A 338 0.52 5.83 12.33
N ASN A 339 0.04 5.95 11.09
CA ASN A 339 -0.18 4.82 10.19
C ASN A 339 0.84 4.84 9.05
N LYS A 340 1.33 3.67 8.68
CA LYS A 340 2.22 3.42 7.54
C LYS A 340 1.81 2.11 6.87
N VAL A 341 2.42 1.84 5.73
CA VAL A 341 2.42 0.51 5.13
C VAL A 341 3.85 0.02 5.01
N LEU A 342 4.05 -1.26 5.30
CA LEU A 342 5.25 -1.98 4.92
C LEU A 342 4.94 -2.75 3.64
N LEU A 343 5.70 -2.49 2.57
CA LEU A 343 5.54 -3.09 1.26
C LEU A 343 6.55 -4.23 1.08
N VAL A 344 6.17 -5.24 0.29
CA VAL A 344 7.04 -6.35 -0.11
C VAL A 344 7.20 -6.33 -1.61
N SER A 345 8.40 -5.98 -2.07
CA SER A 345 8.78 -6.06 -3.47
C SER A 345 9.48 -7.39 -3.74
N ASP A 346 9.13 -8.02 -4.85
CA ASP A 346 9.69 -9.28 -5.32
C ASP A 346 10.13 -9.09 -6.79
N PRO A 347 11.34 -9.52 -7.18
CA PRO A 347 11.85 -9.36 -8.54
C PRO A 347 10.96 -9.97 -9.64
N SER A 348 10.13 -10.96 -9.31
CA SER A 348 9.16 -11.55 -10.24
C SER A 348 7.99 -10.62 -10.54
N TRP A 349 7.74 -9.60 -9.71
CA TRP A 349 6.73 -8.55 -9.91
C TRP A 349 7.39 -7.16 -9.83
N PRO A 350 8.22 -6.78 -10.81
CA PRO A 350 9.04 -5.56 -10.75
C PRO A 350 8.23 -4.27 -10.79
N ASP A 351 6.97 -4.34 -11.24
CA ASP A 351 6.12 -3.19 -11.48
C ASP A 351 5.44 -2.63 -10.22
N HIS A 352 5.26 -3.46 -9.20
CA HIS A 352 4.55 -3.12 -7.97
C HIS A 352 4.85 -4.10 -6.83
N PRO A 353 4.70 -3.70 -5.56
CA PRO A 353 4.86 -4.61 -4.43
C PRO A 353 3.85 -5.76 -4.48
N ALA A 354 4.33 -6.98 -4.27
CA ALA A 354 3.56 -8.22 -4.25
C ALA A 354 2.81 -8.45 -2.92
N GLY A 355 3.14 -7.70 -1.87
CA GLY A 355 2.49 -7.81 -0.58
C GLY A 355 2.58 -6.53 0.25
N ARG A 356 1.77 -6.45 1.29
CA ARG A 356 1.76 -5.35 2.24
C ARG A 356 1.35 -5.77 3.65
N PHE A 357 1.75 -4.94 4.61
CA PHE A 357 1.33 -4.98 5.99
C PHE A 357 0.94 -3.57 6.44
N HIS A 358 -0.18 -3.43 7.11
CA HIS A 358 -0.49 -2.18 7.78
C HIS A 358 0.38 -2.04 9.03
N TRP A 359 0.98 -0.87 9.21
CA TRP A 359 1.91 -0.64 10.30
C TRP A 359 1.51 0.59 11.09
N ARG A 360 1.30 0.42 12.39
CA ARG A 360 0.78 1.48 13.24
C ARG A 360 1.67 1.75 14.43
N LEU A 361 1.69 3.01 14.83
CA LEU A 361 2.25 3.47 16.09
C LEU A 361 1.11 3.77 17.06
N LEU A 362 1.05 3.02 18.16
CA LEU A 362 0.01 3.06 19.17
C LEU A 362 0.63 3.26 20.56
N TRP A 363 -0.21 3.29 21.59
CA TRP A 363 0.20 3.49 22.98
C TRP A 363 -0.51 2.49 23.87
N ALA A 364 0.17 1.94 24.87
CA ALA A 364 -0.48 1.07 25.84
C ALA A 364 -1.37 1.89 26.78
N ALA A 365 -2.65 1.56 26.90
CA ALA A 365 -3.52 2.22 27.85
C ALA A 365 -3.08 1.92 29.29
N ASP A 366 -3.25 2.89 30.18
CA ASP A 366 -2.98 2.67 31.60
C ASP A 366 -4.17 1.95 32.25
N ASP A 367 -4.06 0.63 32.41
CA ASP A 367 -5.08 -0.15 33.12
C ASP A 367 -5.13 0.18 34.63
N SER A 368 -4.16 0.93 35.17
CA SER A 368 -4.09 1.32 36.59
C SER A 368 -4.97 2.51 36.97
N VAL A 369 -5.74 3.09 36.03
CA VAL A 369 -6.77 4.11 36.34
C VAL A 369 -7.91 3.54 37.21
N SER A 370 -7.93 2.22 37.48
CA SER A 370 -8.82 1.61 38.48
C SER A 370 -8.29 1.68 39.93
N PHE A 371 -7.02 2.05 40.17
CA PHE A 371 -6.46 2.25 41.51
C PHE A 371 -5.63 3.52 41.53
N ALA A 372 -6.22 4.60 42.02
CA ALA A 372 -5.57 5.89 42.20
C ALA A 372 -4.24 5.71 42.96
N SER A 373 -3.13 5.75 42.23
CA SER A 373 -1.80 5.83 42.82
C SER A 373 -1.65 7.20 43.47
N GLU A 374 -1.55 7.22 44.81
CA GLU A 374 -1.36 8.40 45.67
C GLU A 374 -0.12 9.24 45.32
N THR A 375 0.75 8.77 44.42
CA THR A 375 2.02 9.43 44.09
C THR A 375 1.94 10.49 42.99
N GLY A 376 0.78 10.66 42.35
CA GLY A 376 0.53 11.76 41.39
C GLY A 376 1.42 11.81 40.14
N LYS A 377 2.34 10.87 39.96
CA LYS A 377 3.15 10.73 38.73
C LYS A 377 2.39 9.84 37.76
N ALA A 378 1.81 10.44 36.73
CA ALA A 378 1.24 9.72 35.60
C ALA A 378 2.28 8.71 35.09
N LYS A 379 1.93 7.42 35.15
CA LYS A 379 2.79 6.35 34.64
C LYS A 379 2.92 6.57 33.13
N THR A 380 4.15 6.66 32.65
CA THR A 380 4.42 6.93 31.23
C THR A 380 3.86 5.80 30.38
N VAL A 381 2.82 6.11 29.63
CA VAL A 381 2.24 5.26 28.60
C VAL A 381 3.26 5.13 27.45
N GLY A 382 3.83 3.94 27.28
CA GLY A 382 4.87 3.68 26.28
C GLY A 382 4.29 3.44 24.89
N PRO A 383 5.03 3.80 23.82
CA PRO A 383 4.62 3.51 22.45
C PRO A 383 4.62 2.00 22.18
N ARG A 384 3.85 1.59 21.18
CA ARG A 384 3.78 0.24 20.63
C ARG A 384 3.80 0.33 19.11
N LEU A 385 4.65 -0.45 18.47
CA LEU A 385 4.49 -0.73 17.05
C LEU A 385 3.49 -1.86 16.91
N TRP A 386 2.55 -1.74 15.97
CA TRP A 386 1.55 -2.76 15.67
C TRP A 386 1.63 -3.10 14.19
N LEU A 387 2.02 -4.33 13.88
CA LEU A 387 1.99 -4.84 12.52
C LEU A 387 0.68 -5.62 12.33
N GLU A 388 -0.15 -5.13 11.43
CA GLU A 388 -1.50 -5.61 11.14
C GLU A 388 -1.56 -6.21 9.73
N ALA A 389 -2.60 -7.03 9.50
CA ALA A 389 -3.21 -7.33 8.20
C ALA A 389 -2.20 -7.70 7.10
N LEU A 390 -2.04 -9.00 6.91
CA LEU A 390 -1.22 -9.57 5.86
C LEU A 390 -2.03 -9.61 4.56
N HIS A 391 -1.74 -8.70 3.64
CA HIS A 391 -2.35 -8.73 2.31
C HIS A 391 -1.30 -9.03 1.26
N VAL A 392 -1.58 -10.03 0.43
CA VAL A 392 -0.77 -10.44 -0.71
C VAL A 392 -1.54 -10.14 -1.99
N ASP A 393 -0.85 -9.70 -3.03
CA ASP A 393 -1.46 -9.61 -4.35
C ASP A 393 -1.94 -10.99 -4.81
N PHE A 394 -3.17 -11.07 -5.32
CA PHE A 394 -3.79 -12.36 -5.66
C PHE A 394 -3.08 -13.07 -6.81
N GLU A 395 -2.54 -12.32 -7.77
CA GLU A 395 -1.74 -12.88 -8.85
C GLU A 395 -0.43 -13.41 -8.30
N ALA A 396 0.26 -12.62 -7.47
CA ALA A 396 1.49 -13.06 -6.82
C ALA A 396 1.29 -14.32 -5.96
N LEU A 397 0.22 -14.38 -5.18
CA LEU A 397 -0.13 -15.56 -4.40
C LEU A 397 -0.39 -16.78 -5.28
N ARG A 398 -1.18 -16.62 -6.35
CA ARG A 398 -1.52 -17.69 -7.30
C ARG A 398 -0.30 -18.22 -8.03
N GLU A 399 0.65 -17.34 -8.34
CA GLU A 399 1.88 -17.64 -9.05
C GLU A 399 3.03 -18.08 -8.12
N GLY A 400 2.74 -18.18 -6.83
CA GLY A 400 3.58 -18.91 -5.88
C GLY A 400 4.50 -18.02 -5.05
N LEU A 401 4.10 -16.79 -4.71
CA LEU A 401 4.75 -16.02 -3.65
C LEU A 401 4.74 -16.86 -2.36
N GLY A 402 5.89 -17.48 -2.07
CA GLY A 402 6.01 -18.45 -0.98
C GLY A 402 5.80 -17.78 0.38
N SER A 403 5.55 -18.58 1.42
CA SER A 403 5.23 -18.07 2.78
C SER A 403 6.35 -17.28 3.48
N ASN A 404 7.53 -17.15 2.85
CA ASN A 404 8.67 -16.42 3.40
C ASN A 404 8.44 -14.90 3.49
N TRP A 405 7.54 -14.34 2.68
CA TRP A 405 7.28 -12.88 2.70
C TRP A 405 6.79 -12.39 4.07
N VAL A 406 6.02 -13.22 4.80
CA VAL A 406 5.56 -12.91 6.16
C VAL A 406 6.74 -12.81 7.13
N LYS A 407 7.68 -13.76 7.07
CA LYS A 407 8.91 -13.74 7.88
C LYS A 407 9.73 -12.49 7.58
N SER A 408 9.87 -12.14 6.31
CA SER A 408 10.55 -10.91 5.88
C SER A 408 9.91 -9.66 6.47
N GLY A 409 8.58 -9.58 6.46
CA GLY A 409 7.85 -8.48 7.11
C GLY A 409 8.09 -8.40 8.61
N LEU A 410 8.07 -9.54 9.31
CA LEU A 410 8.39 -9.60 10.74
C LEU A 410 9.82 -9.17 11.04
N LYS A 411 10.82 -9.63 10.27
CA LYS A 411 12.22 -9.20 10.40
C LYS A 411 12.35 -7.68 10.27
N HIS A 412 11.65 -7.08 9.30
CA HIS A 412 11.64 -5.62 9.15
C HIS A 412 11.04 -4.93 10.37
N ALA A 413 9.87 -5.37 10.82
CA ALA A 413 9.18 -4.77 11.95
C ALA A 413 10.00 -4.89 13.25
N ILE A 414 10.66 -6.04 13.48
CA ILE A 414 11.59 -6.25 14.61
C ILE A 414 12.77 -5.29 14.51
N SER A 415 13.39 -5.16 13.34
CA SER A 415 14.51 -4.24 13.12
C SER A 415 14.15 -2.80 13.50
N LYS A 416 12.98 -2.32 13.07
CA LYS A 416 12.49 -0.99 13.44
C LYS A 416 12.16 -0.88 14.92
N ALA A 417 11.54 -1.91 15.51
CA ALA A 417 11.25 -1.97 16.95
C ALA A 417 12.52 -1.82 17.78
N CYS A 418 13.60 -2.53 17.42
CA CYS A 418 14.92 -2.38 18.03
C CYS A 418 15.44 -0.95 17.92
N ARG A 419 15.39 -0.34 16.73
CA ARG A 419 15.89 1.03 16.52
C ARG A 419 15.10 2.06 17.32
N MET A 420 13.78 1.90 17.42
CA MET A 420 12.91 2.82 18.15
C MET A 420 12.85 2.53 19.66
N GLU A 421 13.44 1.42 20.12
CA GLU A 421 13.28 0.89 21.48
C GLU A 421 11.80 0.81 21.90
N ALA A 422 10.93 0.40 20.97
CA ALA A 422 9.49 0.33 21.14
C ALA A 422 9.02 -1.12 20.96
N PRO A 423 8.22 -1.69 21.88
CA PRO A 423 7.70 -3.04 21.71
C PRO A 423 6.86 -3.17 20.44
N LEU A 424 7.03 -4.29 19.74
CA LEU A 424 6.26 -4.68 18.56
C LEU A 424 5.17 -5.65 18.96
N LEU A 425 3.95 -5.36 18.55
CA LEU A 425 2.78 -6.21 18.67
C LEU A 425 2.40 -6.75 17.29
N VAL A 426 2.01 -8.02 17.25
CA VAL A 426 1.46 -8.71 16.07
C VAL A 426 0.31 -9.62 16.51
N GLU A 427 -0.48 -10.13 15.56
CA GLU A 427 -1.52 -11.12 15.88
C GLU A 427 -0.93 -12.36 16.58
N LEU A 428 -1.69 -12.93 17.52
CA LEU A 428 -1.22 -14.07 18.33
C LEU A 428 -0.83 -15.29 17.48
N GLY A 429 -1.46 -15.48 16.32
CA GLY A 429 -1.13 -16.56 15.37
C GLY A 429 0.33 -16.53 14.88
N PHE A 430 1.00 -15.38 14.95
CA PHE A 430 2.41 -15.24 14.57
C PHE A 430 3.39 -15.48 15.72
N LEU A 431 2.95 -15.90 16.91
CA LEU A 431 3.81 -16.02 18.10
C LEU A 431 5.08 -16.85 17.87
N GLU A 432 4.95 -18.06 17.32
CA GLU A 432 6.12 -18.94 17.09
C GLU A 432 7.04 -18.43 15.98
N MET A 433 6.46 -17.81 14.95
CA MET A 433 7.24 -17.18 13.88
C MET A 433 8.00 -15.97 14.43
N LEU A 434 7.35 -15.12 15.22
CA LEU A 434 7.96 -13.97 15.88
C LEU A 434 9.10 -14.40 16.81
N ARG A 435 8.92 -15.49 17.59
CA ARG A 435 9.99 -16.08 18.40
C ARG A 435 11.20 -16.48 17.56
N THR A 436 10.95 -17.19 16.47
CA THR A 436 12.00 -17.67 15.57
C THR A 436 12.76 -16.49 14.96
N GLU A 437 12.06 -15.48 14.45
CA GLU A 437 12.69 -14.34 13.81
C GLU A 437 13.40 -13.41 14.81
N ALA A 438 12.89 -13.28 16.05
CA ALA A 438 13.50 -12.47 17.09
C ALA A 438 14.91 -12.93 17.49
N LEU A 439 15.21 -14.23 17.38
CA LEU A 439 16.54 -14.79 17.71
C LEU A 439 17.67 -14.18 16.86
N PHE A 440 17.36 -13.71 15.65
CA PHE A 440 18.35 -13.07 14.78
C PHE A 440 18.71 -11.63 15.19
N PHE A 441 17.91 -11.00 16.05
CA PHE A 441 18.05 -9.59 16.44
C PHE A 441 18.58 -9.40 17.88
N GLY A 442 18.96 -10.48 18.56
CA GLY A 442 19.61 -10.45 19.88
C GLY A 442 18.69 -10.80 21.05
N ASP A 443 18.99 -10.25 22.23
CA ASP A 443 18.39 -10.63 23.52
C ASP A 443 16.97 -10.09 23.76
N GLY A 444 16.19 -9.82 22.70
CA GLY A 444 14.81 -9.38 22.84
C GLY A 444 13.91 -10.49 23.39
N GLU A 445 12.87 -10.12 24.12
CA GLU A 445 11.92 -11.07 24.71
C GLU A 445 10.65 -11.16 23.87
N VAL A 446 10.19 -12.38 23.56
CA VAL A 446 8.87 -12.59 22.94
C VAL A 446 7.89 -13.19 23.93
N CYS A 447 6.69 -12.61 23.99
CA CYS A 447 5.66 -13.01 24.92
C CYS A 447 4.24 -12.76 24.42
N GLU A 448 3.26 -13.28 25.15
CA GLU A 448 1.86 -12.92 24.95
C GLU A 448 1.51 -11.62 25.69
N SER A 449 0.58 -10.87 25.12
CA SER A 449 0.04 -9.62 25.65
C SER A 449 -1.47 -9.57 25.49
N CYS A 450 -2.14 -8.88 26.40
CA CYS A 450 -3.56 -8.54 26.28
C CYS A 450 -3.78 -7.04 26.60
N GLU A 451 -2.76 -6.22 26.34
CA GLU A 451 -2.82 -4.77 26.58
C GLU A 451 -3.95 -4.12 25.77
N ARG A 452 -4.62 -3.15 26.39
CA ARG A 452 -5.51 -2.22 25.69
C ARG A 452 -4.65 -1.15 25.03
N LEU A 453 -5.05 -0.69 23.85
CA LEU A 453 -4.28 0.28 23.07
C LEU A 453 -5.05 1.59 22.96
N ILE A 454 -4.36 2.70 23.12
CA ILE A 454 -4.90 4.04 22.90
C ILE A 454 -4.84 4.34 21.40
N LEU A 455 -6.00 4.64 20.85
CA LEU A 455 -6.19 5.17 19.52
C LEU A 455 -6.43 6.67 19.67
N ARG A 456 -5.44 7.49 19.34
CA ARG A 456 -5.61 8.95 19.35
C ARG A 456 -6.58 9.41 18.26
N PRO A 457 -7.15 10.63 18.33
CA PRO A 457 -7.99 11.17 17.26
C PRO A 457 -7.38 10.97 15.87
N SER A 458 -8.20 10.64 14.88
CA SER A 458 -7.75 10.52 13.50
C SER A 458 -7.75 11.90 12.81
N ASN A 459 -6.85 12.08 11.85
CA ASN A 459 -6.80 13.30 11.01
C ASN A 459 -7.69 13.15 9.76
N GLY A 460 -8.40 12.02 9.66
CA GLY A 460 -9.12 11.58 8.47
C GLY A 460 -10.57 11.23 8.71
N VAL A 461 -11.16 11.71 9.81
CA VAL A 461 -12.54 11.40 10.26
C VAL A 461 -12.73 9.96 10.71
N LEU A 462 -12.04 9.02 10.09
CA LEU A 462 -12.19 7.59 10.27
C LEU A 462 -10.96 6.93 10.89
N GLU A 463 -11.20 5.78 11.48
CA GLU A 463 -10.23 4.71 11.65
C GLU A 463 -10.77 3.47 10.94
N ALA A 464 -9.88 2.63 10.43
CA ALA A 464 -10.25 1.37 9.79
C ALA A 464 -9.23 0.31 10.19
N SER A 465 -9.68 -0.82 10.74
CA SER A 465 -8.85 -1.93 11.18
C SER A 465 -9.72 -3.11 11.63
N ASP A 466 -9.60 -4.25 10.96
CA ASP A 466 -10.28 -5.50 11.35
C ASP A 466 -9.65 -6.17 12.59
N TYR A 467 -8.50 -5.69 13.05
CA TYR A 467 -7.68 -6.38 14.06
C TYR A 467 -7.44 -5.56 15.34
N LEU A 468 -7.76 -4.27 15.36
CA LEU A 468 -7.70 -3.44 16.57
C LEU A 468 -8.98 -3.51 17.40
N SER A 469 -10.11 -3.84 16.76
CA SER A 469 -11.42 -3.98 17.40
C SER A 469 -12.33 -4.89 16.57
N ASN A 470 -13.56 -5.16 17.03
CA ASN A 470 -14.56 -5.89 16.27
C ASN A 470 -15.25 -5.05 15.17
N ARG A 471 -14.69 -3.89 14.81
CA ARG A 471 -15.24 -2.96 13.81
C ARG A 471 -14.32 -2.93 12.59
N HIS A 472 -14.89 -2.88 11.39
CA HIS A 472 -14.11 -2.70 10.16
C HIS A 472 -13.59 -1.26 10.04
N ASP A 473 -14.51 -0.29 10.05
CA ASP A 473 -14.25 1.14 10.01
C ASP A 473 -15.24 1.89 10.92
N TRP A 474 -14.82 3.03 11.47
CA TRP A 474 -15.65 3.86 12.34
C TRP A 474 -15.15 5.30 12.40
N VAL A 475 -16.06 6.22 12.72
CA VAL A 475 -15.70 7.63 12.94
C VAL A 475 -14.87 7.75 14.21
N GLN A 476 -13.68 8.32 14.11
CA GLN A 476 -12.73 8.43 15.22
C GLN A 476 -12.23 9.86 15.41
N LEU A 477 -13.12 10.73 15.92
CA LEU A 477 -12.81 12.13 16.20
C LEU A 477 -12.12 12.35 17.56
N ASP A 478 -12.31 11.41 18.48
CA ASP A 478 -11.81 11.47 19.84
C ASP A 478 -10.81 10.34 20.12
N GLU A 479 -10.11 10.47 21.24
CA GLU A 479 -9.27 9.39 21.76
C GLU A 479 -10.16 8.19 22.15
N GLY A 480 -9.80 7.01 21.66
CA GLY A 480 -10.46 5.74 21.95
C GLY A 480 -9.49 4.76 22.59
N ILE A 481 -10.03 3.74 23.26
CA ILE A 481 -9.25 2.65 23.85
C ILE A 481 -9.80 1.35 23.29
N THR A 482 -8.91 0.49 22.78
CA THR A 482 -9.32 -0.82 22.25
C THR A 482 -9.79 -1.76 23.36
N GLU A 483 -10.49 -2.81 22.96
CA GLU A 483 -10.67 -3.99 23.79
C GLU A 483 -9.30 -4.66 24.07
N PRO A 484 -9.16 -5.36 25.22
CA PRO A 484 -7.98 -6.17 25.50
C PRO A 484 -8.01 -7.42 24.62
N LEU A 485 -7.27 -7.39 23.50
CA LEU A 485 -7.16 -8.52 22.57
C LEU A 485 -5.83 -9.26 22.77
N PRO A 486 -5.83 -10.61 22.74
CA PRO A 486 -4.62 -11.41 22.79
C PRO A 486 -3.71 -11.15 21.59
N ARG A 487 -2.43 -10.86 21.85
CA ARG A 487 -1.42 -10.52 20.84
C ARG A 487 -0.08 -11.16 21.20
N ALA A 488 0.76 -11.40 20.20
CA ALA A 488 2.17 -11.66 20.42
C ALA A 488 2.93 -10.32 20.50
N MET A 489 3.87 -10.22 21.43
CA MET A 489 4.69 -9.04 21.65
C MET A 489 6.16 -9.41 21.60
N TYR A 490 6.95 -8.64 20.85
CA TYR A 490 8.40 -8.59 20.94
C TYR A 490 8.82 -7.34 21.70
N ILE A 491 9.65 -7.51 22.72
CA ILE A 491 10.22 -6.44 23.55
C ILE A 491 11.70 -6.33 23.17
N PRO A 492 12.12 -5.26 22.48
CA PRO A 492 13.51 -5.10 22.10
C PRO A 492 14.41 -4.86 23.33
N PRO A 493 15.71 -5.21 23.26
CA PRO A 493 16.68 -4.85 24.29
C PRO A 493 16.66 -3.33 24.52
N GLY A 494 16.64 -2.90 25.79
CA GLY A 494 16.58 -1.48 26.15
C GLY A 494 15.18 -0.90 26.30
N ALA A 495 14.15 -1.52 25.71
CA ALA A 495 12.77 -1.09 25.96
C ALA A 495 12.32 -1.39 27.40
N VAL A 496 11.46 -0.53 27.93
CA VAL A 496 10.84 -0.75 29.25
C VAL A 496 9.97 -2.01 29.17
N ASN A 497 10.37 -3.07 29.87
CA ASN A 497 9.65 -4.34 29.86
C ASN A 497 8.28 -4.21 30.58
N PRO A 498 7.15 -4.33 29.87
CA PRO A 498 5.82 -4.17 30.46
C PRO A 498 5.48 -5.27 31.47
N LYS A 499 6.03 -6.49 31.36
CA LYS A 499 5.76 -7.57 32.32
C LYS A 499 6.23 -7.25 33.74
N LYS A 500 7.34 -6.53 33.87
CA LYS A 500 7.83 -6.08 35.19
C LYS A 500 6.84 -5.10 35.85
N LEU A 501 5.99 -4.44 35.08
CA LEU A 501 4.94 -3.56 35.58
C LEU A 501 3.68 -4.34 36.02
N PHE A 502 3.38 -5.49 35.38
CA PHE A 502 2.18 -6.29 35.68
C PHE A 502 2.38 -7.40 36.72
N GLN A 503 3.61 -7.88 36.95
CA GLN A 503 3.89 -8.86 38.03
C GLN A 503 3.59 -8.30 39.43
N PHE A 504 3.50 -6.99 39.61
CA PHE A 504 3.00 -6.37 40.84
C PHE A 504 1.47 -6.43 41.00
N ALA A 505 0.71 -6.53 39.90
CA ALA A 505 -0.77 -6.55 39.91
C ALA A 505 -1.35 -7.97 39.99
N LYS A 506 -0.61 -9.00 39.58
CA LYS A 506 -1.08 -10.40 39.61
C LYS A 506 -1.21 -11.00 41.01
N LYS A 507 -0.87 -10.27 42.07
CA LYS A 507 -1.10 -10.71 43.45
C LYS A 507 -2.56 -10.54 43.91
N THR A 508 -3.47 -10.03 43.06
CA THR A 508 -4.82 -9.63 43.48
C THR A 508 -5.99 -10.09 42.63
N SER A 509 -5.85 -10.91 41.58
CA SER A 509 -7.04 -11.40 40.85
C SER A 509 -6.81 -12.67 40.04
N ASP A 510 -7.25 -13.80 40.59
CA ASP A 510 -7.53 -15.03 39.83
C ASP A 510 -8.87 -14.86 39.11
N ILE A 511 -8.83 -14.55 37.81
CA ILE A 511 -9.98 -14.67 36.91
C ILE A 511 -9.59 -15.59 35.76
N SER A 512 -10.26 -16.73 35.70
CA SER A 512 -10.13 -17.76 34.67
C SER A 512 -10.79 -17.28 33.38
N LEU A 513 -10.03 -17.12 32.30
CA LEU A 513 -10.55 -16.91 30.95
C LEU A 513 -10.57 -18.25 30.19
N SER A 514 -11.75 -18.64 29.72
CA SER A 514 -11.94 -19.81 28.85
C SER A 514 -11.50 -19.51 27.41
N PRO A 515 -10.94 -20.49 26.68
CA PRO A 515 -10.44 -20.25 25.32
C PRO A 515 -11.59 -20.22 24.30
N LEU A 516 -11.70 -19.13 23.55
CA LEU A 516 -12.45 -19.06 22.30
C LEU A 516 -11.47 -19.35 21.16
N HIS A 517 -11.67 -20.47 20.47
CA HIS A 517 -11.00 -20.79 19.21
C HIS A 517 -12.03 -21.00 18.11
N SER A 518 -11.85 -20.26 17.02
CA SER A 518 -12.12 -20.69 15.65
C SER A 518 -11.09 -19.96 14.77
N PRO A 519 -10.20 -20.66 14.04
CA PRO A 519 -9.41 -20.02 13.01
C PRO A 519 -10.34 -19.73 11.83
N GLY A 520 -10.68 -18.45 11.65
CA GLY A 520 -11.34 -17.99 10.45
C GLY A 520 -10.39 -18.13 9.27
N LYS A 521 -10.84 -18.81 8.22
CA LYS A 521 -10.25 -18.70 6.89
C LYS A 521 -10.41 -17.25 6.44
N TYR A 522 -9.32 -16.52 6.36
CA TYR A 522 -9.25 -15.29 5.59
C TYR A 522 -8.45 -15.61 4.33
N PHE A 523 -8.99 -15.18 3.20
CA PHE A 523 -8.60 -15.56 1.84
C PHE A 523 -7.16 -15.20 1.50
#